data_AF-B9RSB5-F1
#
_entry.id   AF-B9RSB5-F1
#
_cell.length_a   1.000
_cell.length_b   1.000
_cell.length_c   1.000
_cell.angle_alpha   90.00
_cell.angle_beta   90.00
_cell.angle_gamma   90.00
#
_symmetry.space_group_name_H-M   'P 1'
#
loop_
_entity.id
_entity.type
_entity.pdbx_description
1 polymer ?
#
loop_
_entity_poly.entity_id
_entity_poly.type
_entity_poly.pdbx_seq_one_letter_code
_entity_poly.pdbx_strand_id
1 'polypeptide(L)'
;MSPKTETKASVGFKAVTPQPGVPPEEAGAAVAAESSTSNVFGFKVLRALCLEDLRIPPAYTKTFQGPPHGIQVERDKLNKYGRPLLGCTIKPKPGLSTKNYAKTLRMSSEDHIHTGTVVGKLEGERDITLGFVDLSHDDFIKKDRCRASRGIHVLYMPALTEIFGDDSVLQFNGGTLGHPWGNAPGAIANRVALEACVQARNEGRDLAHEGNEIIREFGKWNRKLATACEVWKEIKFEFPAMDTL
;
A
#
# COMPACT_ATOMS: atom_id res chain seq x y z
N MET A 1 -17.45 -23.14 9.61
CA MET A 1 -16.03 -23.28 9.22
C MET A 1 -15.40 -24.35 10.09
N SER A 2 -14.51 -25.19 9.54
CA SER A 2 -13.66 -26.08 10.34
C SER A 2 -12.58 -25.28 11.07
N PRO A 3 -12.15 -25.65 12.29
CA PRO A 3 -11.12 -24.91 13.02
C PRO A 3 -9.79 -24.86 12.24
N LYS A 4 -9.19 -23.67 12.10
CA LYS A 4 -7.79 -23.52 11.66
C LYS A 4 -6.90 -24.11 12.78
N THR A 5 -6.27 -25.27 12.57
CA THR A 5 -5.31 -25.85 13.55
C THR A 5 -3.98 -25.08 13.48
N GLU A 6 -3.80 -24.13 14.40
CA GLU A 6 -2.57 -23.33 14.50
C GLU A 6 -1.37 -24.23 14.89
N THR A 7 -0.39 -24.37 14.01
CA THR A 7 0.84 -25.15 14.26
C THR A 7 2.04 -24.21 14.29
N LYS A 8 2.68 -24.06 15.47
CA LYS A 8 3.84 -23.18 15.64
C LYS A 8 5.13 -23.94 15.36
N ALA A 9 5.84 -23.52 14.32
CA ALA A 9 7.18 -23.98 13.99
C ALA A 9 8.21 -22.88 14.28
N SER A 10 9.44 -23.26 14.64
CA SER A 10 10.56 -22.33 14.83
C SER A 10 11.69 -22.72 13.87
N VAL A 11 12.08 -21.79 12.99
CA VAL A 11 13.19 -21.96 12.05
C VAL A 11 14.31 -21.01 12.46
N GLY A 12 15.51 -21.57 12.66
CA GLY A 12 16.70 -20.80 13.05
C GLY A 12 17.58 -20.48 11.85
N PHE A 13 17.73 -19.20 11.52
CA PHE A 13 18.65 -18.74 10.48
C PHE A 13 20.04 -18.48 11.07
N LYS A 14 21.09 -18.98 10.40
CA LYS A 14 22.48 -18.55 10.65
C LYS A 14 22.76 -17.28 9.85
N ALA A 15 23.73 -16.49 10.29
CA ALA A 15 24.20 -15.35 9.51
C ALA A 15 24.70 -15.81 8.13
N VAL A 16 24.24 -15.13 7.07
CA VAL A 16 24.60 -15.44 5.68
C VAL A 16 25.77 -14.57 5.26
N THR A 17 26.85 -15.19 4.79
CA THR A 17 27.96 -14.47 4.15
C THR A 17 27.83 -14.62 2.63
N PRO A 18 27.45 -13.56 1.89
CA PRO A 18 27.28 -13.64 0.44
C PRO A 18 28.63 -13.78 -0.28
N GLN A 19 28.58 -14.24 -1.54
CA GLN A 19 29.74 -14.21 -2.43
C GLN A 19 30.03 -12.76 -2.87
N PRO A 20 31.29 -12.42 -3.24
CA PRO A 20 31.63 -11.11 -3.77
C PRO A 20 30.73 -10.70 -4.94
N GLY A 21 30.10 -9.53 -4.84
CA GLY A 21 29.17 -9.01 -5.85
C GLY A 21 27.70 -9.43 -5.70
N VAL A 22 27.35 -10.22 -4.68
CA VAL A 22 25.95 -10.50 -4.29
C VAL A 22 25.58 -9.63 -3.08
N PRO A 23 24.47 -8.85 -3.12
CA PRO A 23 24.00 -8.11 -1.96
C PRO A 23 23.69 -9.03 -0.77
N PRO A 24 24.11 -8.69 0.47
CA PRO A 24 23.73 -9.43 1.67
C PRO A 24 22.22 -9.59 1.83
N GLU A 25 21.44 -8.60 1.40
CA GLU A 25 19.99 -8.56 1.45
C GLU A 25 19.37 -9.64 0.55
N GLU A 26 19.80 -9.72 -0.70
CA GLU A 26 19.32 -10.72 -1.67
C GLU A 26 19.65 -12.14 -1.19
N ALA A 27 20.87 -12.35 -0.68
CA ALA A 27 21.30 -13.64 -0.17
C ALA A 27 20.54 -14.05 1.11
N GLY A 28 20.35 -13.12 2.05
CA GLY A 28 19.59 -13.34 3.28
C GLY A 28 18.12 -13.64 2.99
N ALA A 29 17.47 -12.84 2.16
CA ALA A 29 16.07 -13.03 1.78
C ALA A 29 15.86 -14.37 1.05
N ALA A 30 16.76 -14.75 0.13
CA ALA A 30 16.67 -16.03 -0.59
C ALA A 30 16.78 -17.23 0.36
N VAL A 31 17.76 -17.24 1.27
CA VAL A 31 17.93 -18.32 2.27
C VAL A 31 16.74 -18.39 3.23
N ALA A 32 16.19 -17.24 3.63
CA ALA A 32 15.02 -17.16 4.50
C ALA A 32 13.77 -17.75 3.81
N ALA A 33 13.51 -17.36 2.55
CA ALA A 33 12.39 -17.86 1.77
C ALA A 33 12.50 -19.36 1.47
N GLU A 34 13.68 -19.83 1.03
CA GLU A 34 13.91 -21.26 0.75
C GLU A 34 13.63 -22.10 2.00
N SER A 35 14.27 -21.77 3.13
CA SER A 35 14.22 -22.62 4.33
C SER A 35 12.85 -22.63 5.01
N SER A 36 12.01 -21.61 4.79
CA SER A 36 10.67 -21.51 5.38
C SER A 36 9.55 -22.05 4.49
N THR A 37 9.71 -22.02 3.16
CA THR A 37 8.60 -22.35 2.22
C THR A 37 8.90 -23.47 1.22
N SER A 38 10.17 -23.75 0.88
CA SER A 38 10.53 -24.59 -0.28
C SER A 38 9.93 -26.02 -0.22
N ASN A 39 10.27 -26.79 0.81
CA ASN A 39 9.93 -28.21 0.83
C ASN A 39 8.58 -28.52 1.50
N VAL A 40 8.15 -27.71 2.48
CA VAL A 40 7.01 -28.04 3.36
C VAL A 40 5.66 -27.89 2.67
N PHE A 41 5.52 -26.96 1.71
CA PHE A 41 4.28 -26.78 0.94
C PHE A 41 4.03 -27.93 -0.07
N GLY A 42 5.07 -28.71 -0.42
CA GLY A 42 4.96 -29.86 -1.32
C GLY A 42 4.61 -31.20 -0.64
N PHE A 43 4.38 -31.21 0.67
CA PHE A 43 4.17 -32.44 1.43
C PHE A 43 2.81 -33.08 1.12
N LYS A 44 2.82 -34.25 0.47
CA LYS A 44 1.61 -35.02 0.08
C LYS A 44 0.66 -35.40 1.24
N VAL A 45 1.12 -35.31 2.49
CA VAL A 45 0.30 -35.55 3.70
C VAL A 45 -0.53 -34.32 4.09
N LEU A 46 -0.16 -33.13 3.62
CA LEU A 46 -0.89 -31.89 3.85
C LEU A 46 -1.91 -31.66 2.73
N ARG A 47 -3.12 -31.24 3.10
CA ARG A 47 -4.17 -30.86 2.12
C ARG A 47 -4.09 -29.40 1.70
N ALA A 48 -3.62 -28.54 2.60
CA ALA A 48 -3.29 -27.14 2.38
C ALA A 48 -2.30 -26.71 3.47
N LEU A 49 -1.49 -25.69 3.18
CA LEU A 49 -0.61 -25.02 4.13
C LEU A 49 -0.59 -23.53 3.78
N CYS A 50 -0.60 -22.67 4.80
CA CYS A 50 -0.42 -21.22 4.67
C CYS A 50 0.62 -20.78 5.72
N LEU A 51 1.46 -19.82 5.37
CA LEU A 51 2.40 -19.19 6.30
C LEU A 51 1.83 -17.81 6.65
N GLU A 52 1.24 -17.71 7.83
CA GLU A 52 0.47 -16.52 8.26
C GLU A 52 1.36 -15.38 8.79
N ASP A 53 2.49 -15.70 9.46
CA ASP A 53 3.38 -14.71 10.08
C ASP A 53 4.82 -15.26 10.23
N LEU A 54 5.82 -14.38 10.26
CA LEU A 54 7.23 -14.69 10.50
C LEU A 54 7.88 -13.65 11.41
N ARG A 55 8.18 -14.04 12.65
CA ARG A 55 8.93 -13.19 13.60
C ARG A 55 10.43 -13.19 13.29
N ILE A 56 10.92 -12.12 12.67
CA ILE A 56 12.35 -11.93 12.37
C ILE A 56 13.06 -11.29 13.58
N PRO A 57 14.17 -11.86 14.09
CA PRO A 57 14.89 -11.30 15.24
C PRO A 57 15.73 -10.06 14.86
N PRO A 58 15.89 -9.06 15.75
CA PRO A 58 16.69 -7.86 15.47
C PRO A 58 18.16 -8.10 15.12
N ALA A 59 18.72 -9.24 15.53
CA ALA A 59 20.08 -9.63 15.15
C ALA A 59 20.19 -10.01 13.66
N TYR A 60 19.08 -10.45 13.05
CA TYR A 60 19.01 -10.76 11.62
C TYR A 60 18.63 -9.53 10.80
N THR A 61 17.66 -8.72 11.22
CA THR A 61 17.29 -7.49 10.47
C THR A 61 18.47 -6.52 10.33
N LYS A 62 19.36 -6.45 11.33
CA LYS A 62 20.61 -5.66 11.29
C LYS A 62 21.65 -6.11 10.24
N THR A 63 21.46 -7.24 9.56
CA THR A 63 22.34 -7.64 8.44
C THR A 63 21.86 -7.13 7.08
N PHE A 64 20.79 -6.33 7.05
CA PHE A 64 20.19 -5.75 5.85
C PHE A 64 20.31 -4.23 5.90
N GLN A 65 20.58 -3.58 4.77
CA GLN A 65 20.60 -2.12 4.65
C GLN A 65 19.22 -1.49 4.93
N GLY A 66 18.13 -2.18 4.59
CA GLY A 66 16.77 -1.63 4.63
C GLY A 66 16.47 -0.69 3.46
N PRO A 67 15.43 0.16 3.57
CA PRO A 67 15.07 1.14 2.54
C PRO A 67 16.24 2.09 2.22
N PRO A 68 16.53 2.39 0.93
CA PRO A 68 17.64 3.27 0.54
C PRO A 68 17.60 4.68 1.16
N HIS A 69 16.42 5.20 1.48
CA HIS A 69 16.22 6.52 2.08
C HIS A 69 15.22 6.52 3.24
N GLY A 70 14.11 5.78 3.09
CA GLY A 70 12.99 5.85 4.03
C GLY A 70 12.20 7.17 3.97
N ILE A 71 11.10 7.21 4.73
CA ILE A 71 10.02 8.20 4.58
C ILE A 71 10.50 9.64 4.83
N GLN A 72 11.24 9.89 5.92
CA GLN A 72 11.66 11.25 6.30
C GLN A 72 12.60 11.87 5.26
N VAL A 73 13.63 11.13 4.83
CA VAL A 73 14.58 11.59 3.81
C VAL A 73 13.90 11.85 2.47
N GLU A 74 12.88 11.06 2.10
CA GLU A 74 12.08 11.33 0.91
C GLU A 74 11.27 12.63 1.05
N ARG A 75 10.60 12.85 2.19
CA ARG A 75 9.84 14.09 2.45
C ARG A 75 10.73 15.32 2.39
N ASP A 76 11.93 15.24 2.97
CA ASP A 76 12.94 16.30 2.95
C ASP A 76 13.38 16.62 1.51
N LYS A 77 13.76 15.58 0.74
CA LYS A 77 14.14 15.71 -0.67
C LYS A 77 13.02 16.28 -1.56
N LEU A 78 11.77 15.95 -1.25
CA LEU A 78 10.60 16.43 -1.98
C LEU A 78 10.05 17.77 -1.47
N ASN A 79 10.50 18.24 -0.31
CA ASN A 79 9.98 19.37 0.45
C ASN A 79 8.44 19.32 0.63
N LYS A 80 7.92 18.18 1.12
CA LYS A 80 6.47 17.89 1.22
C LYS A 80 6.09 17.18 2.52
N TYR A 81 5.35 17.88 3.38
CA TYR A 81 4.96 17.43 4.72
C TYR A 81 3.46 17.61 4.99
N GLY A 82 2.96 17.04 6.09
CA GLY A 82 1.62 17.29 6.64
C GLY A 82 0.43 16.85 5.77
N ARG A 83 0.68 15.96 4.81
CA ARG A 83 -0.33 15.31 3.95
C ARG A 83 0.27 14.15 3.15
N PRO A 84 -0.58 13.25 2.63
CA PRO A 84 -0.23 12.28 1.60
C PRO A 84 0.44 12.89 0.36
N LEU A 85 1.27 12.08 -0.28
CA LEU A 85 1.74 12.31 -1.64
C LEU A 85 0.68 11.82 -2.63
N LEU A 86 0.56 12.47 -3.79
CA LEU A 86 -0.33 12.07 -4.87
C LEU A 86 0.45 11.57 -6.07
N GLY A 87 0.00 10.45 -6.64
CA GLY A 87 0.61 9.85 -7.84
C GLY A 87 -0.42 9.42 -8.89
N CYS A 88 0.05 9.18 -10.11
CA CYS A 88 -0.76 8.63 -11.20
C CYS A 88 0.13 7.82 -12.16
N THR A 89 -0.20 6.54 -12.38
CA THR A 89 0.37 5.71 -13.43
C THR A 89 -0.22 6.09 -14.79
N ILE A 90 0.63 6.44 -15.75
CA ILE A 90 0.25 6.74 -17.14
C ILE A 90 -0.52 5.56 -17.77
N LYS A 91 -1.47 5.87 -18.67
CA LYS A 91 -2.27 4.91 -19.45
C LYS A 91 -2.25 5.24 -20.94
N PRO A 92 -2.45 4.26 -21.84
CA PRO A 92 -2.54 2.82 -21.58
C PRO A 92 -1.23 2.27 -20.98
N LYS A 93 -1.27 1.13 -20.29
CA LYS A 93 -0.03 0.47 -19.87
C LYS A 93 0.69 -0.01 -21.14
N PRO A 94 1.94 0.41 -21.43
CA PRO A 94 2.73 -0.28 -22.43
C PRO A 94 2.97 -1.71 -21.94
N GLY A 95 2.92 -2.69 -22.85
CA GLY A 95 3.23 -4.08 -22.51
C GLY A 95 4.69 -4.21 -22.10
N LEU A 96 4.97 -4.61 -20.85
CA LEU A 96 6.32 -5.02 -20.47
C LEU A 96 6.62 -6.39 -21.06
N SER A 97 7.71 -6.50 -21.81
CA SER A 97 8.31 -7.79 -22.13
C SER A 97 8.92 -8.41 -20.86
N THR A 98 8.95 -9.74 -20.78
CA THR A 98 9.54 -10.50 -19.66
C THR A 98 10.98 -10.05 -19.34
N LYS A 99 11.74 -9.69 -20.38
CA LYS A 99 13.13 -9.17 -20.25
C LYS A 99 13.21 -7.80 -19.57
N ASN A 100 12.20 -6.95 -19.74
CA ASN A 100 12.14 -5.66 -19.04
C ASN A 100 11.61 -5.84 -17.61
N TYR A 101 10.65 -6.74 -17.39
CA TYR A 101 10.15 -7.07 -16.05
C TYR A 101 11.26 -7.64 -15.16
N ALA A 102 12.08 -8.57 -15.68
CA ALA A 102 13.24 -9.11 -14.97
C ALA A 102 14.32 -8.06 -14.65
N LYS A 103 14.45 -6.99 -15.46
CA LYS A 103 15.36 -5.87 -15.15
C LYS A 103 14.83 -5.00 -14.01
N THR A 104 13.52 -4.75 -13.96
CA THR A 104 12.90 -3.99 -12.87
C THR A 104 13.04 -4.71 -11.54
N LEU A 105 12.78 -6.02 -11.50
CA LEU A 105 12.95 -6.84 -10.29
C LEU A 105 14.41 -6.88 -9.79
N ARG A 106 15.40 -6.88 -10.70
CA ARG A 106 16.83 -6.87 -10.32
C ARG A 106 17.33 -5.51 -9.80
N MET A 107 16.47 -4.52 -9.65
CA MET A 107 16.81 -3.19 -9.13
C MET A 107 16.02 -2.82 -7.87
N SER A 108 15.17 -3.72 -7.35
CA SER A 108 14.17 -3.40 -6.34
C SER A 108 14.67 -3.47 -4.90
N SER A 109 15.60 -2.58 -4.55
CA SER A 109 15.65 -2.00 -3.19
C SER A 109 14.72 -0.79 -3.20
N GLU A 110 13.46 -0.99 -2.86
CA GLU A 110 12.40 0.02 -3.05
C GLU A 110 12.08 0.77 -1.76
N ASP A 111 12.06 2.12 -1.82
CA ASP A 111 11.53 2.96 -0.74
C ASP A 111 9.98 2.89 -0.65
N HIS A 112 9.30 2.46 -1.71
CA HIS A 112 7.83 2.43 -1.82
C HIS A 112 7.30 1.03 -2.13
N ILE A 113 6.45 0.49 -1.26
CA ILE A 113 5.69 -0.75 -1.52
C ILE A 113 4.18 -0.47 -1.70
N HIS A 114 3.52 -1.30 -2.51
CA HIS A 114 2.06 -1.27 -2.71
C HIS A 114 1.35 -2.21 -1.73
N THR A 115 0.32 -1.71 -1.07
CA THR A 115 -0.21 -2.30 0.17
C THR A 115 -1.71 -2.65 0.15
N GLY A 116 -2.45 -2.31 -0.92
CA GLY A 116 -3.88 -2.64 -1.08
C GLY A 116 -4.84 -1.53 -0.60
N THR A 117 -5.99 -1.33 -1.25
CA THR A 117 -6.77 -0.07 -1.10
C THR A 117 -7.85 -0.04 -0.03
N VAL A 118 -8.27 -1.19 0.49
CA VAL A 118 -9.54 -1.41 1.22
C VAL A 118 -10.79 -1.10 0.40
N VAL A 119 -10.94 0.15 -0.05
CA VAL A 119 -12.14 0.67 -0.74
C VAL A 119 -12.06 0.62 -2.28
N GLY A 120 -10.97 0.07 -2.81
CA GLY A 120 -10.64 0.12 -4.23
C GLY A 120 -10.96 -1.18 -4.97
N LYS A 121 -10.66 -1.20 -6.28
CA LYS A 121 -11.01 -2.31 -7.18
C LYS A 121 -10.23 -3.62 -7.00
N LEU A 122 -9.31 -3.67 -6.04
CA LEU A 122 -8.52 -4.85 -5.69
C LEU A 122 -8.83 -5.20 -4.25
N GLU A 123 -8.81 -6.49 -3.96
CA GLU A 123 -8.99 -7.04 -2.63
C GLU A 123 -8.06 -6.40 -1.60
N GLY A 124 -8.59 -6.30 -0.39
CA GLY A 124 -7.94 -5.77 0.80
C GLY A 124 -8.99 -5.67 1.91
N GLU A 125 -9.06 -6.69 2.77
CA GLU A 125 -9.84 -6.61 4.01
C GLU A 125 -9.24 -5.48 4.88
N ARG A 126 -10.04 -4.74 5.65
CA ARG A 126 -9.57 -3.54 6.39
C ARG A 126 -8.55 -3.92 7.45
N ASP A 127 -8.72 -4.99 8.22
CA ASP A 127 -7.81 -5.39 9.29
C ASP A 127 -6.55 -6.14 8.79
N ILE A 128 -6.56 -6.83 7.64
CA ILE A 128 -5.37 -7.41 6.96
C ILE A 128 -4.63 -6.36 6.12
N THR A 129 -5.38 -5.47 5.49
CA THR A 129 -4.89 -4.14 5.08
C THR A 129 -4.87 -3.19 6.29
N LEU A 130 -4.73 -3.76 7.50
CA LEU A 130 -4.05 -3.29 8.70
C LEU A 130 -2.94 -4.28 9.12
N GLY A 131 -2.90 -5.55 8.73
CA GLY A 131 -1.74 -6.43 8.93
C GLY A 131 -0.40 -6.04 8.26
N PHE A 132 -0.28 -4.98 7.43
CA PHE A 132 0.85 -4.84 6.47
C PHE A 132 1.65 -3.51 6.41
N VAL A 133 1.23 -2.35 6.97
CA VAL A 133 2.05 -1.12 6.88
C VAL A 133 2.64 -0.58 8.16
N ASP A 134 2.11 -0.89 9.33
CA ASP A 134 2.89 -0.71 10.55
C ASP A 134 4.15 -1.59 10.38
N LEU A 135 4.00 -2.79 9.80
CA LEU A 135 5.10 -3.64 9.28
C LEU A 135 6.05 -2.95 8.27
N SER A 136 5.66 -1.84 7.65
CA SER A 136 6.44 -1.07 6.66
C SER A 136 6.89 0.32 7.15
N HIS A 137 6.36 0.81 8.28
CA HIS A 137 6.52 2.19 8.77
C HIS A 137 7.09 2.26 10.18
N ASP A 138 6.75 1.31 11.06
CA ASP A 138 7.06 1.37 12.49
C ASP A 138 8.31 0.55 12.83
N ASP A 139 9.24 1.15 13.58
CA ASP A 139 10.46 0.48 14.08
C ASP A 139 10.16 -0.71 15.01
N PHE A 140 8.97 -0.75 15.62
CA PHE A 140 8.54 -1.83 16.51
C PHE A 140 7.02 -1.99 16.52
N ILE A 141 6.52 -3.04 15.86
CA ILE A 141 5.10 -3.36 15.80
C ILE A 141 4.72 -4.32 16.93
N LYS A 142 3.78 -3.90 17.79
CA LYS A 142 2.88 -4.84 18.47
C LYS A 142 1.76 -5.14 17.49
N LYS A 143 1.77 -6.34 16.89
CA LYS A 143 0.74 -6.92 16.00
C LYS A 143 -0.42 -5.95 15.57
N ASP A 144 -0.40 -5.51 14.29
CA ASP A 144 -1.41 -4.73 13.47
C ASP A 144 -1.08 -3.21 13.15
N ARG A 145 -1.28 -2.69 11.89
CA ARG A 145 -1.87 -1.40 11.23
C ARG A 145 -1.30 -0.88 9.81
N CYS A 146 -1.78 0.18 9.04
CA CYS A 146 -1.63 0.27 7.50
C CYS A 146 -1.60 1.53 6.52
N ARG A 147 -1.49 1.27 5.16
CA ARG A 147 -1.44 2.17 3.92
C ARG A 147 -2.20 1.61 2.66
N ALA A 148 -2.33 2.36 1.53
CA ALA A 148 -3.03 1.90 0.29
C ALA A 148 -2.52 2.14 -1.17
N SER A 149 -3.06 1.34 -2.14
CA SER A 149 -3.10 1.65 -3.60
C SER A 149 -4.11 0.87 -4.49
N ARG A 150 -4.70 1.57 -5.49
CA ARG A 150 -5.44 1.14 -6.73
C ARG A 150 -6.98 1.19 -6.77
N GLY A 151 -7.53 1.76 -7.85
CA GLY A 151 -8.97 1.71 -8.14
C GLY A 151 -9.82 2.79 -7.47
N ILE A 152 -9.20 3.92 -7.12
CA ILE A 152 -9.77 5.00 -6.32
C ILE A 152 -10.03 6.28 -7.12
N HIS A 153 -10.95 7.10 -6.61
CA HIS A 153 -11.40 8.40 -7.11
C HIS A 153 -11.72 9.34 -5.94
N VAL A 154 -12.02 10.62 -6.22
CA VAL A 154 -12.10 11.70 -5.20
C VAL A 154 -12.98 11.37 -3.99
N LEU A 155 -14.12 10.69 -4.17
CA LEU A 155 -15.05 10.36 -3.07
C LEU A 155 -14.49 9.34 -2.07
N TYR A 156 -13.43 8.61 -2.41
CA TYR A 156 -12.70 7.78 -1.46
C TYR A 156 -11.66 8.55 -0.64
N MET A 157 -11.31 9.77 -1.02
CA MET A 157 -10.27 10.56 -0.34
C MET A 157 -10.44 10.68 1.19
N PRO A 158 -11.65 10.81 1.77
CA PRO A 158 -11.78 10.92 3.23
C PRO A 158 -11.36 9.62 3.92
N ALA A 159 -11.92 8.48 3.49
CA ALA A 159 -11.55 7.16 3.99
C ALA A 159 -10.05 6.86 3.76
N LEU A 160 -9.50 7.23 2.60
CA LEU A 160 -8.07 7.05 2.33
C LEU A 160 -7.18 7.91 3.25
N THR A 161 -7.63 9.12 3.62
CA THR A 161 -6.89 10.03 4.51
C THR A 161 -7.00 9.58 5.98
N GLU A 162 -8.14 9.00 6.36
CA GLU A 162 -8.39 8.41 7.68
C GLU A 162 -7.58 7.12 7.88
N ILE A 163 -7.70 6.13 6.97
CA ILE A 163 -7.12 4.80 7.17
C ILE A 163 -5.58 4.84 7.08
N PHE A 164 -5.01 5.70 6.23
CA PHE A 164 -3.60 5.60 5.81
C PHE A 164 -2.71 6.76 6.23
N GLY A 165 -3.27 7.78 6.89
CA GLY A 165 -2.53 8.92 7.43
C GLY A 165 -1.69 9.69 6.41
N ASP A 166 -0.81 10.55 6.91
CA ASP A 166 -0.02 11.44 6.05
C ASP A 166 1.11 10.74 5.31
N ASP A 167 1.71 9.68 5.87
CA ASP A 167 2.82 8.91 5.29
C ASP A 167 2.39 7.92 4.20
N SER A 168 1.37 8.30 3.42
CA SER A 168 0.79 7.55 2.31
C SER A 168 1.05 8.17 0.93
N VAL A 169 1.05 7.32 -0.10
CA VAL A 169 1.10 7.72 -1.52
C VAL A 169 -0.19 7.29 -2.20
N LEU A 170 -1.16 8.20 -2.31
CA LEU A 170 -2.47 7.90 -2.89
C LEU A 170 -2.42 8.01 -4.42
N GLN A 171 -2.60 6.88 -5.12
CA GLN A 171 -2.43 6.79 -6.58
C GLN A 171 -3.77 6.75 -7.34
N PHE A 172 -4.13 7.88 -7.94
CA PHE A 172 -5.38 8.08 -8.67
C PHE A 172 -5.18 7.90 -10.18
N ASN A 173 -5.24 6.66 -10.66
CA ASN A 173 -5.03 6.33 -12.07
C ASN A 173 -6.26 6.70 -12.93
N GLY A 174 -7.33 5.90 -12.85
CA GLY A 174 -8.61 6.21 -13.49
C GLY A 174 -9.21 7.51 -12.96
N GLY A 175 -9.08 7.75 -11.64
CA GLY A 175 -9.47 8.99 -10.98
C GLY A 175 -8.70 10.26 -11.42
N THR A 176 -7.66 10.15 -12.26
CA THR A 176 -7.03 11.33 -12.91
C THR A 176 -7.31 11.34 -14.41
N LEU A 177 -7.03 10.22 -15.09
CA LEU A 177 -7.03 10.15 -16.56
C LEU A 177 -8.44 10.00 -17.14
N GLY A 178 -9.42 9.56 -16.34
CA GLY A 178 -10.83 9.47 -16.71
C GLY A 178 -11.63 10.75 -16.43
N HIS A 179 -10.99 11.84 -16.01
CA HIS A 179 -11.69 13.11 -15.79
C HIS A 179 -12.15 13.71 -17.15
N PRO A 180 -13.42 14.12 -17.33
CA PRO A 180 -13.95 14.56 -18.64
C PRO A 180 -13.19 15.71 -19.30
N TRP A 181 -12.56 16.58 -18.50
CA TRP A 181 -11.76 17.72 -18.99
C TRP A 181 -10.25 17.40 -19.10
N GLY A 182 -9.89 16.12 -19.05
CA GLY A 182 -8.51 15.63 -19.19
C GLY A 182 -7.69 15.63 -17.90
N ASN A 183 -6.43 15.22 -18.06
CA ASN A 183 -5.54 14.82 -16.97
C ASN A 183 -5.26 15.92 -15.94
N ALA A 184 -5.00 17.15 -16.38
CA ALA A 184 -4.67 18.25 -15.47
C ALA A 184 -5.86 18.65 -14.58
N PRO A 185 -7.10 18.81 -15.10
CA PRO A 185 -8.29 18.90 -14.27
C PRO A 185 -8.50 17.72 -13.30
N GLY A 186 -8.27 16.47 -13.72
CA GLY A 186 -8.34 15.31 -12.82
C GLY A 186 -7.32 15.36 -11.68
N ALA A 187 -6.07 15.72 -11.97
CA ALA A 187 -5.02 15.88 -10.96
C ALA A 187 -5.35 17.00 -9.96
N ILE A 188 -5.94 18.10 -10.44
CA ILE A 188 -6.40 19.20 -9.59
C ILE A 188 -7.59 18.76 -8.72
N ALA A 189 -8.54 18.00 -9.25
CA ALA A 189 -9.66 17.48 -8.47
C ALA A 189 -9.16 16.59 -7.31
N ASN A 190 -8.23 15.67 -7.59
CA ASN A 190 -7.62 14.84 -6.54
C ASN A 190 -6.82 15.67 -5.52
N ARG A 191 -6.10 16.71 -5.96
CA ARG A 191 -5.36 17.58 -5.04
C ARG A 191 -6.28 18.38 -4.11
N VAL A 192 -7.35 18.96 -4.64
CA VAL A 192 -8.31 19.75 -3.85
C VAL A 192 -9.11 18.87 -2.89
N ALA A 193 -9.51 17.67 -3.31
CA ALA A 193 -10.13 16.69 -2.42
C ALA A 193 -9.19 16.32 -1.26
N LEU A 194 -7.89 16.10 -1.53
CA LEU A 194 -6.91 15.77 -0.50
C LEU A 194 -6.73 16.92 0.50
N GLU A 195 -6.54 18.15 0.01
CA GLU A 195 -6.35 19.32 0.88
C GLU A 195 -7.60 19.60 1.73
N ALA A 196 -8.80 19.43 1.19
CA ALA A 196 -10.05 19.53 1.94
C ALA A 196 -10.14 18.48 3.06
N CYS A 197 -9.78 17.21 2.78
CA CYS A 197 -9.80 16.15 3.79
C CYS A 197 -8.74 16.39 4.89
N VAL A 198 -7.52 16.77 4.51
CA VAL A 198 -6.44 17.08 5.47
C VAL A 198 -6.79 18.29 6.33
N GLN A 199 -7.33 19.36 5.73
CA GLN A 199 -7.79 20.53 6.48
C GLN A 199 -8.86 20.15 7.49
N ALA A 200 -9.95 19.49 7.04
CA ALA A 200 -11.05 19.12 7.92
C ALA A 200 -10.60 18.18 9.06
N ARG A 201 -9.74 17.19 8.78
CA ARG A 201 -9.14 16.32 9.80
C ARG A 201 -8.33 17.13 10.83
N ASN A 202 -7.51 18.07 10.37
CA ASN A 202 -6.69 18.91 11.24
C ASN A 202 -7.53 19.93 12.04
N GLU A 203 -8.72 20.28 11.57
CA GLU A 203 -9.77 21.02 12.28
C GLU A 203 -10.59 20.14 13.26
N GLY A 204 -10.30 18.84 13.34
CA GLY A 204 -10.95 17.90 14.25
C GLY A 204 -12.26 17.29 13.75
N ARG A 205 -12.57 17.40 12.45
CA ARG A 205 -13.77 16.81 11.84
C ARG A 205 -13.63 15.30 11.60
N ASP A 206 -14.76 14.61 11.62
CA ASP A 206 -14.85 13.17 11.42
C ASP A 206 -14.95 12.85 9.91
N LEU A 207 -13.83 12.44 9.31
CA LEU A 207 -13.79 12.09 7.88
C LEU A 207 -14.64 10.86 7.52
N ALA A 208 -14.91 9.94 8.46
CA ALA A 208 -15.70 8.74 8.20
C ALA A 208 -17.17 9.09 7.96
N HIS A 209 -17.70 10.05 8.72
CA HIS A 209 -19.10 10.47 8.64
C HIS A 209 -19.29 11.72 7.76
N GLU A 210 -18.41 12.72 7.87
CA GLU A 210 -18.58 14.05 7.25
C GLU A 210 -17.84 14.18 5.91
N GLY A 211 -16.92 13.26 5.60
CA GLY A 211 -15.95 13.38 4.49
C GLY A 211 -16.56 13.61 3.10
N ASN A 212 -17.66 12.92 2.78
CA ASN A 212 -18.35 13.10 1.50
C ASN A 212 -19.12 14.43 1.41
N GLU A 213 -19.54 15.00 2.55
CA GLU A 213 -20.13 16.34 2.58
C GLU A 213 -19.05 17.39 2.37
N ILE A 214 -17.94 17.32 3.11
CA ILE A 214 -16.75 18.18 2.95
C ILE A 214 -16.32 18.26 1.47
N ILE A 215 -16.20 17.12 0.79
CA ILE A 215 -15.83 17.10 -0.64
C ILE A 215 -16.86 17.81 -1.53
N ARG A 216 -18.15 17.64 -1.27
CA ARG A 216 -19.22 18.34 -2.01
C ARG A 216 -19.19 19.84 -1.73
N GLU A 217 -18.89 20.26 -0.52
CA GLU A 217 -18.76 21.67 -0.14
C GLU A 217 -17.61 22.36 -0.88
N PHE A 218 -16.43 21.76 -0.90
CA PHE A 218 -15.30 22.24 -1.71
C PHE A 218 -15.61 22.15 -3.22
N GLY A 219 -16.43 21.18 -3.64
CA GLY A 219 -16.98 21.07 -4.99
C GLY A 219 -17.79 22.30 -5.44
N LYS A 220 -18.52 22.98 -4.53
CA LYS A 220 -19.27 24.22 -4.82
C LYS A 220 -18.35 25.31 -5.39
N TRP A 221 -17.10 25.37 -4.91
CA TRP A 221 -16.09 26.36 -5.30
C TRP A 221 -15.13 25.85 -6.39
N ASN A 222 -14.98 24.54 -6.54
CA ASN A 222 -14.08 23.94 -7.52
C ASN A 222 -14.83 23.05 -8.53
N ARG A 223 -15.10 23.60 -9.71
CA ARG A 223 -15.82 22.90 -10.80
C ARG A 223 -15.15 21.59 -11.26
N LYS A 224 -13.83 21.46 -11.11
CA LYS A 224 -13.09 20.24 -11.48
C LYS A 224 -13.38 19.13 -10.45
N LEU A 225 -13.38 19.49 -9.16
CA LEU A 225 -13.81 18.58 -8.09
C LEU A 225 -15.30 18.21 -8.22
N ALA A 226 -16.18 19.18 -8.49
CA ALA A 226 -17.60 18.88 -8.73
C ALA A 226 -17.81 17.89 -9.90
N THR A 227 -17.13 18.13 -11.02
CA THR A 227 -17.18 17.23 -12.20
C THR A 227 -16.67 15.84 -11.86
N ALA A 228 -15.55 15.73 -11.14
CA ALA A 228 -15.02 14.47 -10.63
C ALA A 228 -16.03 13.73 -9.72
N CYS A 229 -16.71 14.45 -8.82
CA CYS A 229 -17.71 13.87 -7.94
C CYS A 229 -18.89 13.30 -8.75
N GLU A 230 -19.44 14.06 -9.70
CA GLU A 230 -20.57 13.62 -10.52
C GLU A 230 -20.25 12.40 -11.39
N VAL A 231 -19.03 12.32 -11.93
CA VAL A 231 -18.59 11.20 -12.79
C VAL A 231 -18.43 9.90 -12.00
N TRP A 232 -18.09 9.96 -10.72
CA TRP A 232 -17.76 8.78 -9.91
C TRP A 232 -18.71 8.50 -8.74
N LYS A 233 -19.83 9.24 -8.60
CA LYS A 233 -20.76 9.11 -7.46
C LYS A 233 -21.41 7.75 -7.26
N GLU A 234 -21.53 6.95 -8.33
CA GLU A 234 -22.16 5.62 -8.30
C GLU A 234 -21.13 4.48 -8.30
N ILE A 235 -19.84 4.80 -8.42
CA ILE A 235 -18.78 3.79 -8.54
C ILE A 235 -18.42 3.28 -7.15
N LYS A 236 -18.75 2.02 -6.89
CA LYS A 236 -18.40 1.31 -5.66
C LYS A 236 -17.85 -0.08 -5.92
N PHE A 237 -16.98 -0.53 -5.02
CA PHE A 237 -16.42 -1.88 -5.00
C PHE A 237 -16.85 -2.59 -3.71
N GLU A 238 -18.07 -3.12 -3.72
CA GLU A 238 -18.67 -3.83 -2.58
C GLU A 238 -18.69 -5.34 -2.90
N PHE A 239 -17.64 -6.05 -2.48
CA PHE A 239 -17.47 -7.50 -2.65
C PHE A 239 -16.98 -8.12 -1.34
N PRO A 240 -17.35 -9.37 -1.00
CA PRO A 240 -16.76 -10.06 0.14
C PRO A 240 -15.27 -10.27 -0.10
N ALA A 241 -14.45 -10.01 0.92
CA ALA A 241 -13.05 -10.42 0.91
C ALA A 241 -12.96 -11.96 0.98
N MET A 242 -12.01 -12.53 0.24
CA MET A 242 -11.69 -13.96 0.27
C MET A 242 -10.70 -14.23 1.41
N ASP A 243 -9.74 -13.33 1.61
CA ASP A 243 -8.85 -13.36 2.77
C ASP A 243 -9.45 -12.61 3.96
N THR A 244 -9.51 -13.27 5.11
CA THR A 244 -10.14 -12.81 6.37
C THR A 244 -9.48 -13.49 7.57
N LEU A 245 -9.39 -12.76 8.69
CA LEU A 245 -8.79 -13.23 9.95
C LEU A 245 -9.55 -14.43 10.55
#